data_AF-A0A658NMC0-F1
#
_entry.id   AF-A0A658NMC0-F1
#
_cell.length_a   1.000
_cell.length_b   1.000
_cell.length_c   1.000
_cell.angle_alpha   90.00
_cell.angle_beta   90.00
_cell.angle_gamma   90.00
#
_symmetry.space_group_name_H-M   'P 1'
#
loop_
_entity.id
_entity.type
_entity.pdbx_description
1 polymer ?
#
loop_
_entity_poly.entity_id
_entity_poly.type
_entity_poly.pdbx_seq_one_letter_code
_entity_poly.pdbx_strand_id
1 'polypeptide(L)'
;PGSVIEPADLGGPVEEDRCPFLEGDQAQWLRMSYKEAKNAVLEQFNRAYLGETLAAANGNITLAARTCGMERQALQRLLKRYRIDTGS
;
A
#
# COMPACT_ATOMS: atom_id res chain seq x y z
N PRO A 1 -3.15 4.26 -43.88
CA PRO A 1 -1.77 4.03 -43.39
C PRO A 1 -1.68 4.42 -41.91
N GLY A 2 -1.49 3.43 -41.02
CA GLY A 2 -1.40 3.67 -39.57
C GLY A 2 -0.03 4.27 -39.24
N SER A 3 -0.02 5.31 -38.42
CA SER A 3 1.21 5.92 -37.91
C SER A 3 1.98 4.90 -37.09
N VAL A 4 3.27 4.76 -37.40
CA VAL A 4 4.24 4.04 -36.57
C VAL A 4 4.23 4.73 -35.21
N ILE A 5 3.95 3.97 -34.15
CA ILE A 5 4.03 4.47 -32.78
C ILE A 5 5.51 4.59 -32.44
N GLU A 6 6.00 5.80 -32.24
CA GLU A 6 7.38 6.05 -31.83
C GLU A 6 7.53 5.83 -30.32
N PRO A 7 8.70 5.38 -29.83
CA PRO A 7 8.92 5.20 -28.40
C PRO A 7 8.73 6.48 -27.57
N ALA A 8 8.74 7.66 -28.20
CA ALA A 8 8.42 8.94 -27.59
C ALA A 8 6.91 9.21 -27.42
N ASP A 9 6.05 8.51 -28.16
CA ASP A 9 4.59 8.57 -28.03
C ASP A 9 4.09 7.81 -26.78
N LEU A 10 4.94 6.94 -26.23
CA LEU A 10 4.75 6.31 -24.94
C LEU A 10 5.21 7.33 -23.89
N GLY A 11 4.27 8.08 -23.33
CA GLY A 11 4.54 9.20 -22.43
C GLY A 11 5.59 8.90 -21.35
N GLY A 12 6.73 9.60 -21.43
CA GLY A 12 7.82 9.59 -20.45
C GLY A 12 8.47 8.22 -20.20
N PRO A 13 9.58 8.14 -19.44
CA PRO A 13 9.77 6.92 -18.68
C PRO A 13 8.45 6.74 -17.92
N VAL A 14 7.79 5.59 -18.10
CA VAL A 14 6.93 5.11 -17.04
C VAL A 14 7.83 5.24 -15.81
N GLU A 15 7.54 6.21 -14.93
CA GLU A 15 7.98 6.08 -13.55
C GLU A 15 7.49 4.69 -13.24
N GLU A 16 8.42 3.72 -13.24
CA GLU A 16 8.13 2.40 -12.77
C GLU A 16 7.52 2.73 -11.42
N ASP A 17 6.21 2.55 -11.32
CA ASP A 17 5.47 2.63 -10.07
C ASP A 17 5.95 1.38 -9.33
N ARG A 18 7.24 1.41 -8.96
CA ARG A 18 7.94 0.47 -8.11
C ARG A 18 7.26 0.77 -6.82
N CYS A 19 6.16 0.07 -6.64
CA CYS A 19 5.45 -0.10 -5.40
C CYS A 19 6.51 -0.30 -4.31
N PRO A 20 6.94 0.76 -3.59
CA PRO A 20 8.09 0.66 -2.69
C PRO A 20 7.76 -0.25 -1.50
N PHE A 21 6.47 -0.59 -1.37
CA PHE A 21 5.90 -1.49 -0.39
C PHE A 21 6.26 -2.97 -0.58
N LEU A 22 6.72 -3.41 -1.76
CA LEU A 22 7.19 -4.79 -2.01
C LEU A 22 8.70 -4.91 -2.16
N GLU A 23 9.47 -3.86 -1.83
CA GLU A 23 10.92 -3.97 -1.69
C GLU A 23 11.26 -4.59 -0.33
N GLY A 24 10.77 -5.82 -0.12
CA GLY A 24 11.18 -6.72 0.94
C GLY A 24 12.15 -7.75 0.38
N ASP A 25 13.09 -8.19 1.21
CA ASP A 25 14.05 -9.24 0.87
C ASP A 25 13.29 -10.55 0.57
N GLN A 26 12.86 -10.75 -0.69
CA GLN A 26 12.09 -11.92 -1.09
C GLN A 26 12.84 -13.22 -0.72
N ALA A 27 14.17 -13.17 -0.67
CA ALA A 27 15.01 -14.27 -0.23
C ALA A 27 14.79 -14.65 1.24
N GLN A 28 14.37 -13.71 2.10
CA GLN A 28 13.96 -13.96 3.47
C GLN A 28 12.62 -14.69 3.55
N TRP A 29 11.61 -14.26 2.78
CA TRP A 29 10.28 -14.89 2.79
C TRP A 29 10.33 -16.34 2.30
N LEU A 30 11.18 -16.63 1.32
CA LEU A 30 11.40 -18.00 0.80
C LEU A 30 12.03 -18.95 1.84
N ARG A 31 12.60 -18.42 2.94
CA ARG A 31 13.15 -19.20 4.05
C ARG A 31 12.17 -19.41 5.21
N MET A 32 11.01 -18.76 5.17
CA MET A 32 9.96 -18.86 6.18
C MET A 32 8.91 -19.91 5.79
N SER A 33 8.08 -20.35 6.73
CA SER A 33 6.88 -21.11 6.35
C SER A 33 5.92 -20.24 5.53
N TYR A 34 5.11 -20.85 4.67
CA TYR A 34 4.10 -20.14 3.87
C TYR A 34 3.22 -19.21 4.73
N LYS A 35 2.85 -19.65 5.94
CA LYS A 35 2.04 -18.87 6.86
C LYS A 35 2.77 -17.62 7.36
N GLU A 36 4.04 -17.76 7.72
CA GLU A 36 4.87 -16.65 8.19
C GLU A 36 5.17 -15.65 7.08
N ALA A 37 5.61 -16.13 5.92
CA ALA A 37 5.86 -15.31 4.74
C ALA A 37 4.62 -14.49 4.35
N LYS A 38 3.46 -15.16 4.23
CA LYS A 38 2.19 -14.49 3.93
C LYS A 38 1.83 -13.44 4.98
N ASN A 39 2.02 -13.73 6.26
CA ASN A 39 1.71 -12.78 7.33
C ASN A 39 2.64 -11.56 7.29
N ALA A 40 3.93 -11.75 7.01
CA ALA A 40 4.90 -10.67 6.88
C ALA A 40 4.55 -9.72 5.74
N VAL A 41 4.24 -10.28 4.56
CA VAL A 41 3.79 -9.50 3.38
C VAL A 41 2.50 -8.74 3.69
N LEU A 42 1.51 -9.40 4.30
CA LEU A 42 0.27 -8.76 4.69
C LEU A 42 0.51 -7.65 5.70
N GLU A 43 1.38 -7.84 6.69
CA GLU A 43 1.68 -6.79 7.66
C GLU A 43 2.30 -5.57 6.99
N GLN A 44 3.31 -5.76 6.14
CA GLN A 44 3.96 -4.68 5.41
C GLN A 44 2.97 -3.92 4.52
N PHE A 45 2.16 -4.66 3.76
CA PHE A 45 1.09 -4.08 2.92
C PHE A 45 0.11 -3.24 3.75
N ASN A 46 -0.42 -3.80 4.85
CA ASN A 46 -1.41 -3.10 5.66
C ASN A 46 -0.83 -1.84 6.30
N ARG A 47 0.41 -1.89 6.80
CA ARG A 47 1.09 -0.73 7.37
C ARG A 47 1.23 0.40 6.35
N ALA A 48 1.72 0.08 5.16
CA ALA A 48 1.90 1.06 4.09
C ALA A 48 0.55 1.64 3.63
N TYR A 49 -0.40 0.77 3.26
CA TYR A 49 -1.70 1.19 2.74
C TYR A 49 -2.46 2.09 3.72
N LEU A 50 -2.56 1.65 4.98
CA LEU A 50 -3.29 2.40 6.01
C LEU A 50 -2.56 3.69 6.41
N GLY A 51 -1.22 3.68 6.41
CA GLY A 51 -0.40 4.86 6.64
C GLY A 51 -0.61 5.92 5.57
N GLU A 52 -0.47 5.55 4.30
CA GLU A 52 -0.68 6.45 3.15
C GLU A 52 -2.11 6.98 3.11
N THR A 53 -3.10 6.11 3.33
CA THR A 53 -4.51 6.53 3.36
C THR A 53 -4.75 7.55 4.48
N LEU A 54 -4.19 7.32 5.67
CA LEU A 54 -4.35 8.23 6.80
C LEU A 54 -3.61 9.56 6.57
N ALA A 55 -2.42 9.52 5.96
CA ALA A 55 -1.65 10.69 5.58
C ALA A 55 -2.38 11.52 4.53
N ALA A 56 -2.92 10.90 3.48
CA ALA A 56 -3.74 11.55 2.46
C ALA A 56 -5.03 12.14 3.05
N ALA A 57 -5.59 11.52 4.09
CA ALA A 57 -6.72 12.04 4.84
C ALA A 57 -6.33 13.06 5.92
N ASN A 58 -5.06 13.45 6.00
CA ASN A 58 -4.52 14.40 6.98
C ASN A 58 -4.88 14.04 8.44
N GLY A 59 -4.83 12.74 8.77
CA GLY A 59 -5.18 12.20 10.09
C GLY A 59 -6.69 11.98 10.31
N ASN A 60 -7.56 12.36 9.36
CA ASN A 60 -9.00 12.19 9.51
C ASN A 60 -9.43 10.74 9.22
N ILE A 61 -9.62 9.96 10.29
CA ILE A 61 -10.04 8.56 10.21
C ILE A 61 -11.37 8.39 9.46
N THR A 62 -12.32 9.32 9.60
CA THR A 62 -13.61 9.23 8.89
C THR A 62 -13.42 9.39 7.38
N LEU A 63 -12.57 10.34 6.97
CA LEU A 63 -12.26 10.55 5.56
C LEU A 63 -11.48 9.36 5.00
N ALA A 64 -10.45 8.89 5.69
CA ALA A 64 -9.70 7.70 5.31
C ALA A 64 -10.60 6.46 5.15
N ALA A 65 -11.55 6.25 6.07
CA ALA A 65 -12.47 5.13 6.02
C ALA A 65 -13.38 5.20 4.79
N ARG A 66 -13.91 6.39 4.48
CA ARG A 66 -14.70 6.62 3.26
C ARG A 66 -13.87 6.37 1.99
N THR A 67 -12.63 6.85 1.95
CA THR A 67 -11.72 6.63 0.82
C THR A 67 -11.42 5.13 0.60
N CYS A 68 -11.24 4.37 1.69
CA CYS A 68 -11.05 2.92 1.62
C CYS A 68 -12.35 2.13 1.37
N GLY A 69 -13.52 2.77 1.33
CA GLY A 69 -14.81 2.07 1.28
C GLY A 69 -15.07 1.19 2.52
N MET A 70 -14.51 1.57 3.67
CA MET A 70 -14.61 0.84 4.93
C MET A 70 -15.41 1.64 5.97
N GLU A 71 -16.00 0.91 6.92
CA GLU A 71 -16.57 1.52 8.12
C GLU A 71 -15.47 2.12 9.01
N ARG A 72 -15.74 3.28 9.62
CA ARG A 72 -14.79 3.96 10.54
C ARG A 72 -14.27 3.02 11.63
N GLN A 73 -15.16 2.23 12.24
CA GLN A 73 -14.79 1.30 13.30
C GLN A 73 -13.89 0.16 12.78
N ALA A 74 -14.11 -0.31 11.55
CA ALA A 74 -13.27 -1.33 10.94
C ALA A 74 -11.86 -0.79 10.68
N LEU A 75 -11.76 0.41 10.09
CA LEU A 75 -10.49 1.07 9.85
C LEU A 75 -9.74 1.33 11.17
N GLN A 76 -10.43 1.83 12.19
CA GLN A 76 -9.83 2.08 13.51
C GLN A 76 -9.28 0.81 14.15
N ARG A 77 -9.96 -0.34 14.00
CA ARG A 77 -9.46 -1.64 14.48
C ARG A 77 -8.21 -2.08 13.74
N LEU A 78 -8.16 -1.87 12.42
CA LEU A 78 -6.97 -2.18 11.61
C LEU A 78 -5.79 -1.30 12.02
N LEU A 79 -5.98 0.02 12.14
CA LEU A 79 -4.95 0.97 12.58
C LEU A 79 -4.35 0.57 13.93
N LYS A 80 -5.19 0.20 14.91
CA LYS A 80 -4.73 -0.33 16.20
C LYS A 80 -3.97 -1.65 16.08
N ARG A 81 -4.47 -2.58 15.25
CA ARG A 81 -3.83 -3.89 15.03
C ARG A 81 -2.42 -3.75 14.47
N TYR A 82 -2.23 -2.82 13.53
CA TYR A 82 -0.96 -2.55 12.87
C TYR A 82 -0.13 -1.47 13.56
N ARG A 83 -0.55 -0.99 14.75
CA ARG A 83 0.14 0.06 15.53
C ARG A 83 0.46 1.31 14.71
N ILE A 84 -0.51 1.78 13.92
CA ILE A 84 -0.41 3.04 13.20
C ILE A 84 -0.96 4.13 14.12
N ASP A 85 -0.12 5.09 14.48
CA ASP A 85 -0.50 6.21 15.33
C ASP A 85 -1.43 7.16 14.57
N THR A 86 -2.69 7.15 14.97
CA THR A 86 -3.67 8.17 14.59
C THR A 86 -3.52 9.30 15.59
N GLY A 87 -2.78 10.36 15.24
CA GLY A 87 -2.47 11.47 16.14
C GLY A 87 -3.66 11.93 16.99
N SER A 88 -3.39 12.17 18.28
CA SER A 88 -4.27 12.84 19.24
C SER A 88 -4.59 14.26 18.82
#